data_AF-A0A8S3EI43-F1
#
_entry.id   AF-A0A8S3EI43-F1
#
_cell.length_a   1.000
_cell.length_b   1.000
_cell.length_c   1.000
_cell.angle_alpha   90.00
_cell.angle_beta   90.00
_cell.angle_gamma   90.00
#
_symmetry.space_group_name_H-M   'P 1'
#
loop_
_entity.id
_entity.type
_entity.pdbx_description
1 polymer ?
#
loop_
_entity_poly.entity_id
_entity_poly.type
_entity_poly.pdbx_seq_one_letter_code
_entity_poly.pdbx_strand_id
1 'polypeptide(L)'
;MQLMPNKDVAIDDSDASQLKQTPLQLPFSSHLLIDETKMECGQLTTLGLNNIKLLQDLLRLQTLKYEFHVYQLDYECDVRCLIVSSTKSILSCDVHVRYQSEQEVKDITFPNIAKEQIDNIRCYLTYVGQQLEFDKTMNNISSDINTHIQEDFVNMRKQKLLTNLDDFHHLLVLARLEALSYGENVLTENHWNQAKSLEFTRRQ
;
A
#
# COMPACT_ATOMS: atom_id res chain seq x y z
N MET A 1 11.82 11.81 -16.12
CA MET A 1 11.00 12.45 -15.06
C MET A 1 11.75 12.32 -13.75
N GLN A 2 11.98 13.40 -13.02
CA GLN A 2 12.64 13.38 -11.72
C GLN A 2 11.57 13.29 -10.63
N LEU A 3 11.67 12.30 -9.75
CA LEU A 3 10.71 12.10 -8.66
C LEU A 3 11.15 12.76 -7.35
N MET A 4 12.47 12.84 -7.13
CA MET A 4 13.05 13.45 -5.94
C MET A 4 12.86 14.96 -5.96
N PRO A 5 12.20 15.56 -4.96
CA PRO A 5 12.12 17.01 -4.82
C PRO A 5 13.52 17.60 -4.69
N ASN A 6 13.85 18.52 -5.60
CA ASN A 6 15.07 19.30 -5.53
C ASN A 6 14.75 20.79 -5.59
N LYS A 7 15.61 21.60 -4.97
CA LYS A 7 15.52 23.05 -5.02
C LYS A 7 15.89 23.54 -6.43
N ASP A 8 15.02 24.34 -7.07
CA ASP A 8 15.34 24.93 -8.36
C ASP A 8 16.30 26.11 -8.15
N VAL A 9 17.37 26.17 -8.94
CA VAL A 9 18.13 27.41 -9.12
C VAL A 9 17.70 27.97 -10.45
N ALA A 10 16.54 28.60 -10.47
CA ALA A 10 16.34 29.63 -11.47
C ALA A 10 17.36 30.73 -11.16
N ILE A 11 18.16 31.01 -12.18
CA ILE A 11 19.13 32.09 -12.28
C ILE A 11 18.44 33.39 -11.85
N ASP A 12 19.14 34.19 -11.04
CA ASP A 12 18.88 35.59 -10.65
C ASP A 12 18.57 35.83 -9.15
N ASP A 13 19.30 36.82 -8.64
CA ASP A 13 19.35 37.38 -7.29
C ASP A 13 17.98 37.73 -6.70
N SER A 14 17.28 36.74 -6.18
CA SER A 14 16.14 36.93 -5.28
C SER A 14 16.16 35.83 -4.24
N ASP A 15 16.08 36.21 -2.96
CA ASP A 15 16.06 35.32 -1.79
C ASP A 15 14.95 34.23 -1.79
N ALA A 16 14.11 34.17 -2.83
CA ALA A 16 13.01 33.23 -3.00
C ALA A 16 13.44 31.95 -3.74
N SER A 17 14.38 31.22 -3.13
CA SER A 17 14.65 29.84 -3.51
C SER A 17 13.44 28.93 -3.26
N GLN A 18 12.82 28.39 -4.32
CA GLN A 18 11.65 27.51 -4.21
C GLN A 18 12.01 26.03 -4.45
N LEU A 19 11.32 25.15 -3.73
CA LEU A 19 11.42 23.72 -3.94
C LEU A 19 10.57 23.31 -5.16
N LYS A 20 11.12 22.50 -6.07
CA LYS A 20 10.32 21.97 -7.18
C LYS A 20 9.23 21.07 -6.67
N GLN A 21 8.03 21.28 -7.23
CA GLN A 21 6.95 20.32 -7.08
C GLN A 21 7.28 19.03 -7.83
N THR A 22 7.25 17.91 -7.13
CA THR A 22 7.38 16.59 -7.75
C THR A 22 6.16 15.72 -7.45
N PRO A 23 5.88 14.70 -8.27
CA PRO A 23 4.68 13.88 -8.11
C PRO A 23 4.59 13.13 -6.78
N LEU A 24 5.70 12.96 -6.06
CA LEU A 24 5.74 12.25 -4.77
C LEU A 24 5.47 13.15 -3.57
N GLN A 25 5.31 14.46 -3.75
CA GLN A 25 4.91 15.39 -2.70
C GLN A 25 3.40 15.31 -2.44
N LEU A 26 2.97 14.17 -1.93
CA LEU A 26 1.57 13.84 -1.70
C LEU A 26 1.18 14.14 -0.25
N PRO A 27 -0.08 14.50 0.02
CA PRO A 27 -0.58 14.61 1.39
C PRO A 27 -0.64 13.22 2.06
N PHE A 28 -0.65 13.20 3.39
CA PHE A 28 -0.83 11.97 4.16
C PHE A 28 -2.13 11.24 3.79
N SER A 29 -2.12 9.90 3.95
CA SER A 29 -3.23 9.01 3.58
C SER A 29 -3.57 9.01 2.07
N SER A 30 -2.62 9.42 1.22
CA SER A 30 -2.78 9.35 -0.24
C SER A 30 -2.61 7.94 -0.78
N HIS A 31 -3.23 7.67 -1.94
CA HIS A 31 -3.05 6.42 -2.67
C HIS A 31 -2.26 6.69 -3.96
N LEU A 32 -1.15 5.98 -4.14
CA LEU A 32 -0.28 6.07 -5.31
C LEU A 32 -0.44 4.82 -6.17
N LEU A 33 -0.84 5.00 -7.43
CA LEU A 33 -0.86 3.94 -8.43
C LEU A 33 0.42 3.99 -9.26
N ILE A 34 1.16 2.89 -9.26
CA ILE A 34 2.39 2.73 -10.04
C ILE A 34 2.11 1.72 -11.15
N ASP A 35 2.19 2.17 -12.39
CA ASP A 35 2.02 1.32 -13.57
C ASP A 35 3.39 0.93 -14.14
N GLU A 36 3.78 -0.32 -13.92
CA GLU A 36 4.99 -0.95 -14.48
C GLU A 36 4.71 -1.70 -15.79
N THR A 37 3.48 -1.74 -16.30
CA THR A 37 3.12 -2.54 -17.50
C THR A 37 3.78 -2.03 -18.77
N LYS A 38 4.17 -0.75 -18.80
CA LYS A 38 4.85 -0.09 -19.92
C LYS A 38 6.37 -0.02 -19.74
N MET A 39 6.92 -0.66 -18.72
CA MET A 39 8.37 -0.69 -18.55
C MET A 39 9.01 -1.67 -19.53
N GLU A 40 9.96 -1.15 -20.33
CA GLU A 40 10.75 -1.93 -21.26
C GLU A 40 12.12 -2.29 -20.67
N CYS A 41 12.67 -3.44 -21.05
CA CYS A 41 14.02 -3.86 -20.67
C CYS A 41 15.07 -3.01 -21.40
N GLY A 42 15.36 -1.82 -20.88
CA GLY A 42 16.44 -0.93 -21.32
C GLY A 42 17.52 -0.73 -20.26
N GLN A 43 18.55 0.07 -20.58
CA GLN A 43 19.52 0.50 -19.58
C GLN A 43 18.89 1.54 -18.63
N LEU A 44 18.83 1.21 -17.34
CA LEU A 44 18.44 2.16 -16.31
C LEU A 44 19.48 3.28 -16.24
N THR A 45 19.03 4.50 -16.52
CA THR A 45 19.85 5.70 -16.31
C THR A 45 20.09 5.93 -14.82
N THR A 46 21.11 6.71 -14.47
CA THR A 46 21.41 7.10 -13.08
C THR A 46 20.19 7.74 -12.39
N LEU A 47 19.42 8.54 -13.13
CA LEU A 47 18.15 9.11 -12.67
C LEU A 47 17.09 8.03 -12.38
N GLY A 48 17.00 7.01 -13.24
CA GLY A 48 16.09 5.88 -13.04
C GLY A 48 16.42 5.08 -11.78
N LEU A 49 17.71 4.80 -11.54
CA LEU A 49 18.16 4.11 -10.33
C LEU A 49 17.83 4.92 -9.06
N ASN A 50 18.04 6.24 -9.09
CA ASN A 50 17.70 7.12 -7.98
C ASN A 50 16.19 7.15 -7.71
N ASN A 51 15.37 7.21 -8.77
CA ASN A 51 13.91 7.16 -8.65
C ASN A 51 13.44 5.82 -8.05
N ILE A 52 13.98 4.68 -8.48
CA ILE A 52 13.64 3.37 -7.93
C ILE A 52 14.02 3.30 -6.44
N LYS A 53 15.23 3.77 -6.09
CA LYS A 53 15.68 3.81 -4.70
C LYS A 53 14.75 4.68 -3.84
N LEU A 54 14.35 5.84 -4.34
CA LEU A 54 13.41 6.73 -3.67
C LEU A 54 12.04 6.07 -3.45
N LEU A 55 11.52 5.36 -4.46
CA LEU A 55 10.27 4.60 -4.35
C LEU A 55 10.40 3.44 -3.35
N GLN A 56 11.54 2.74 -3.32
CA GLN A 56 11.80 1.69 -2.34
C GLN A 56 11.87 2.24 -0.90
N ASP A 57 12.54 3.38 -0.72
CA ASP A 57 12.59 4.07 0.57
C ASP A 57 11.19 4.54 0.98
N LEU A 58 10.38 5.08 0.05
CA LEU A 58 8.98 5.45 0.31
C LEU A 58 8.15 4.24 0.73
N LEU A 59 8.23 3.12 -0.01
CA LEU A 59 7.45 1.91 0.29
C LEU A 59 7.80 1.31 1.65
N ARG A 60 9.08 1.24 1.98
CA ARG A 60 9.58 0.55 3.18
C ARG A 60 9.62 1.43 4.41
N LEU A 61 10.12 2.66 4.27
CA LEU A 61 10.39 3.57 5.38
C LEU A 61 9.29 4.61 5.56
N GLN A 62 8.39 4.77 4.57
CA GLN A 62 7.41 5.84 4.55
C GLN A 62 8.09 7.22 4.74
N THR A 63 9.26 7.39 4.10
CA THR A 63 9.99 8.66 4.07
C THR A 63 10.35 9.04 2.64
N LEU A 64 10.35 10.34 2.36
CA LEU A 64 10.75 10.91 1.07
C LEU A 64 11.96 11.82 1.29
N LYS A 65 13.02 11.58 0.51
CA LYS A 65 14.24 12.38 0.56
C LYS A 65 14.10 13.64 -0.26
N TYR A 66 14.49 14.76 0.32
CA TYR A 66 14.49 16.08 -0.31
C TYR A 66 15.94 16.52 -0.45
N GLU A 67 16.32 16.89 -1.66
CA GLU A 67 17.66 17.36 -1.95
C GLU A 67 17.71 18.88 -1.98
N PHE A 68 18.38 19.46 -1.00
CA PHE A 68 18.77 20.85 -1.00
C PHE A 68 20.24 20.97 -1.43
N HIS A 69 20.63 22.15 -1.92
CA HIS A 69 21.98 22.42 -2.45
C HIS A 69 23.14 21.99 -1.56
N VAL A 70 22.94 22.01 -0.24
CA VAL A 70 24.00 21.80 0.75
C VAL A 70 23.76 20.55 1.59
N TYR A 71 22.54 20.03 1.64
CA TYR A 71 22.16 18.92 2.51
C TYR A 71 20.91 18.19 2.00
N GLN A 72 20.70 16.98 2.49
CA GLN A 72 19.49 16.19 2.24
C GLN A 72 18.67 16.09 3.53
N LEU A 73 17.34 16.13 3.42
CA LEU A 73 16.42 15.89 4.53
C LEU A 73 15.45 14.78 4.17
N ASP A 74 15.16 13.94 5.15
CA ASP A 74 14.13 12.92 5.04
C ASP A 74 12.85 13.46 5.67
N TYR A 75 11.76 13.47 4.90
CA TYR A 75 10.44 13.87 5.37
C TYR A 75 9.54 12.64 5.50
N GLU A 76 8.82 12.55 6.61
CA GLU A 76 7.81 11.50 6.80
C GLU A 76 6.67 11.64 5.80
N CYS A 77 6.19 10.49 5.32
CA CYS A 77 5.10 10.34 4.37
C CYS A 77 4.13 9.26 4.88
N ASP A 78 2.91 9.24 4.35
CA ASP A 78 1.95 8.16 4.56
C ASP A 78 1.22 7.98 3.24
N VAL A 79 1.74 7.06 2.44
CA VAL A 79 1.27 6.80 1.08
C VAL A 79 1.08 5.30 0.88
N ARG A 80 -0.15 4.93 0.53
CA ARG A 80 -0.52 3.55 0.19
C ARG A 80 -0.28 3.33 -1.29
N CYS A 81 0.50 2.31 -1.65
CA CYS A 81 0.90 2.09 -3.03
C CYS A 81 0.23 0.85 -3.62
N LEU A 82 -0.29 0.96 -4.84
CA LEU A 82 -0.73 -0.16 -5.67
C LEU A 82 0.15 -0.23 -6.91
N ILE A 83 0.81 -1.37 -7.11
CA ILE A 83 1.71 -1.58 -8.25
C ILE A 83 1.07 -2.56 -9.22
N VAL A 84 0.91 -2.15 -10.47
CA VAL A 84 0.42 -3.00 -11.57
C VAL A 84 1.60 -3.31 -12.47
N SER A 85 1.90 -4.60 -12.65
CA SER A 85 3.07 -5.05 -13.42
C SER A 85 2.71 -6.22 -14.32
N SER A 86 3.30 -6.28 -15.50
CA SER A 86 3.16 -7.42 -16.43
C SER A 86 4.10 -8.57 -16.09
N THR A 87 5.19 -8.28 -15.39
CA THR A 87 6.19 -9.24 -14.91
C THR A 87 6.38 -9.07 -13.41
N LYS A 88 7.33 -9.80 -12.81
CA LYS A 88 7.72 -9.56 -11.42
C LYS A 88 8.14 -8.08 -11.25
N SER A 89 7.55 -7.41 -10.27
CA SER A 89 7.83 -6.01 -10.00
C SER A 89 9.29 -5.80 -9.57
N ILE A 90 9.85 -4.65 -9.95
CA ILE A 90 11.20 -4.21 -9.55
C ILE A 90 11.19 -3.65 -8.12
N LEU A 91 10.04 -3.16 -7.67
CA LEU A 91 9.82 -2.63 -6.34
C LEU A 91 9.50 -3.76 -5.36
N SER A 92 9.95 -3.60 -4.11
CA SER A 92 9.56 -4.50 -3.03
C SER A 92 8.09 -4.28 -2.69
N CYS A 93 7.30 -5.35 -2.72
CA CYS A 93 5.89 -5.32 -2.35
C CYS A 93 5.66 -6.28 -1.18
N ASP A 94 4.79 -5.91 -0.25
CA ASP A 94 4.42 -6.77 0.88
C ASP A 94 3.51 -7.92 0.44
N VAL A 95 2.58 -7.61 -0.46
CA VAL A 95 1.58 -8.55 -0.96
C VAL A 95 1.58 -8.58 -2.48
N HIS A 96 1.74 -9.77 -3.05
CA HIS A 96 1.60 -10.02 -4.47
C HIS A 96 0.30 -10.77 -4.75
N VAL A 97 -0.48 -10.26 -5.69
CA VAL A 97 -1.68 -10.91 -6.23
C VAL A 97 -1.43 -11.19 -7.71
N ARG A 98 -1.35 -12.46 -8.08
CA ARG A 98 -1.15 -12.84 -9.47
C ARG A 98 -2.50 -12.81 -10.19
N TYR A 99 -2.58 -12.04 -11.27
CA TYR A 99 -3.72 -12.14 -12.17
C TYR A 99 -3.60 -13.43 -13.00
N GLN A 100 -4.53 -14.37 -12.80
CA GLN A 100 -4.68 -15.56 -13.63
C GLN A 100 -5.97 -15.42 -14.43
N SER A 101 -5.85 -15.30 -15.75
CA SER A 101 -7.01 -15.23 -16.64
C SER A 101 -7.59 -16.63 -16.78
N GLU A 102 -8.60 -16.97 -15.98
CA GLU A 102 -9.32 -18.25 -16.12
C GLU A 102 -10.39 -18.21 -17.21
N GLN A 103 -10.77 -17.01 -17.67
CA GLN A 103 -11.81 -16.81 -18.69
C GLN A 103 -11.35 -15.80 -19.74
N GLU A 104 -11.68 -16.05 -21.01
CA GLU A 104 -11.57 -15.04 -22.06
C GLU A 104 -12.56 -13.91 -21.76
N VAL A 105 -12.05 -12.71 -21.49
CA VAL A 105 -12.87 -11.51 -21.31
C VAL A 105 -13.45 -11.14 -22.66
N LYS A 106 -14.67 -11.60 -22.93
CA LYS A 106 -15.37 -11.34 -24.21
C LYS A 106 -15.86 -9.90 -24.30
N ASP A 107 -16.35 -9.34 -23.20
CA ASP A 107 -16.83 -7.96 -23.10
C ASP A 107 -16.41 -7.36 -21.76
N ILE A 108 -15.76 -6.19 -21.79
CA ILE A 108 -15.45 -5.41 -20.58
C ILE A 108 -16.70 -4.58 -20.25
N THR A 109 -17.53 -5.09 -19.34
CA THR A 109 -18.66 -4.33 -18.80
C THR A 109 -18.27 -3.67 -17.49
N PHE A 110 -18.36 -2.34 -17.44
CA PHE A 110 -18.23 -1.62 -16.18
C PHE A 110 -19.59 -1.56 -15.49
N PRO A 111 -19.66 -1.76 -14.16
CA PRO A 111 -20.90 -1.52 -13.43
C PRO A 111 -21.31 -0.06 -13.62
N ASN A 112 -22.60 0.16 -13.92
CA ASN A 112 -23.15 1.51 -14.03
C ASN A 112 -23.36 2.09 -12.64
N ILE A 113 -22.28 2.60 -12.05
CA ILE A 113 -22.30 3.22 -10.73
C ILE A 113 -22.63 4.70 -10.90
N ALA A 114 -23.71 5.15 -10.28
CA ALA A 114 -24.09 6.56 -10.31
C ALA A 114 -23.04 7.41 -9.58
N LYS A 115 -22.83 8.66 -10.03
CA LYS A 115 -21.86 9.58 -9.41
C LYS A 115 -22.08 9.73 -7.89
N GLU A 116 -23.33 9.80 -7.46
CA GLU A 116 -23.71 9.87 -6.04
C GLU A 116 -23.25 8.64 -5.24
N GLN A 117 -23.35 7.44 -5.81
CA GLN A 117 -22.84 6.23 -5.16
C GLN A 117 -21.32 6.25 -5.04
N ILE A 118 -20.61 6.75 -6.05
CA ILE A 118 -19.14 6.92 -5.98
C ILE A 118 -18.77 7.89 -4.88
N ASP A 119 -19.49 9.01 -4.75
CA ASP A 119 -19.22 10.00 -3.71
C ASP A 119 -19.52 9.44 -2.31
N ASN A 120 -20.58 8.64 -2.15
CA ASN A 120 -20.85 7.92 -0.90
C ASN A 120 -19.75 6.91 -0.55
N ILE A 121 -19.24 6.16 -1.54
CA ILE A 121 -18.10 5.25 -1.34
C ILE A 121 -16.86 6.03 -0.91
N ARG A 122 -16.57 7.18 -1.53
CA ARG A 122 -15.43 8.03 -1.14
C ARG A 122 -15.58 8.53 0.29
N CYS A 123 -16.75 9.04 0.67
CA CYS A 123 -17.02 9.47 2.04
C CYS A 123 -16.83 8.33 3.05
N TYR A 124 -17.33 7.14 2.73
CA TYR A 124 -17.16 5.95 3.56
C TYR A 124 -15.69 5.57 3.72
N LEU A 125 -14.93 5.50 2.62
CA LEU A 125 -13.50 5.19 2.65
C LEU A 125 -12.69 6.25 3.40
N THR A 126 -13.06 7.53 3.31
CA THR A 126 -12.43 8.59 4.11
C THR A 126 -12.73 8.42 5.60
N TYR A 127 -13.97 8.10 5.97
CA TYR A 127 -14.35 7.87 7.35
C TYR A 127 -13.62 6.66 7.96
N VAL A 128 -13.65 5.51 7.29
CA VAL A 128 -12.93 4.30 7.72
C VAL A 128 -11.42 4.52 7.71
N GLY A 129 -10.90 5.23 6.71
CA GLY A 129 -9.49 5.59 6.59
C GLY A 129 -8.98 6.46 7.75
N GLN A 130 -9.81 7.36 8.28
CA GLN A 130 -9.49 8.13 9.48
C GLN A 130 -9.51 7.25 10.75
N GLN A 131 -10.45 6.29 10.83
CA GLN A 131 -10.48 5.36 11.96
C GLN A 131 -9.18 4.55 12.06
N LEU A 132 -8.55 4.17 10.95
CA LEU A 132 -7.22 3.53 10.94
C LEU A 132 -6.13 4.37 11.64
N GLU A 133 -6.15 5.69 11.47
CA GLU A 133 -5.19 6.60 12.12
C GLU A 133 -5.42 6.69 13.65
N PHE A 134 -6.69 6.59 14.08
CA PHE A 134 -7.07 6.52 15.50
C PHE A 134 -6.86 5.13 16.12
N ASP A 135 -6.92 4.07 15.31
CA ASP A 135 -6.86 2.66 15.72
C ASP A 135 -5.42 2.13 15.90
N LYS A 136 -4.42 3.02 16.01
CA LYS A 136 -3.16 2.73 16.73
C LYS A 136 -3.39 2.22 18.17
N THR A 137 -4.64 2.19 18.61
CA THR A 137 -5.15 1.75 19.92
C THR A 137 -6.10 0.54 19.84
N MET A 138 -6.01 -0.32 18.80
CA MET A 138 -6.72 -1.61 18.75
C MET A 138 -6.18 -2.61 19.80
N ASN A 139 -6.39 -2.28 21.07
CA ASN A 139 -6.09 -3.10 22.25
C ASN A 139 -7.28 -3.98 22.65
N ASN A 140 -8.39 -3.97 21.89
CA ASN A 140 -9.60 -4.73 22.18
C ASN A 140 -9.77 -5.94 21.25
N ILE A 141 -8.72 -6.74 21.06
CA ILE A 141 -8.95 -8.12 20.66
C ILE A 141 -9.47 -8.82 21.91
N SER A 142 -10.74 -9.24 21.90
CA SER A 142 -11.30 -10.04 22.99
C SER A 142 -10.39 -11.24 23.28
N SER A 143 -10.22 -11.61 24.55
CA SER A 143 -9.40 -12.75 24.99
C SER A 143 -9.71 -14.04 24.21
N ASP A 144 -10.98 -14.19 23.83
CA ASP A 144 -11.49 -15.39 23.17
C ASP A 144 -10.96 -15.51 21.73
N ILE A 145 -10.94 -14.41 20.98
CA ILE A 145 -10.38 -14.36 19.62
C ILE A 145 -8.86 -14.51 19.64
N ASN A 146 -8.15 -13.95 20.63
CA ASN A 146 -6.71 -14.16 20.74
C ASN A 146 -6.35 -15.64 20.90
N THR A 147 -7.13 -16.39 21.68
CA THR A 147 -6.93 -17.82 21.89
C THR A 147 -7.14 -18.58 20.58
N HIS A 148 -8.23 -18.28 19.88
CA HIS A 148 -8.54 -18.87 18.57
C HIS A 148 -7.43 -18.57 17.53
N ILE A 149 -6.96 -17.33 17.44
CA ILE A 149 -5.88 -16.92 16.53
C ILE A 149 -4.57 -17.66 16.85
N GLN A 150 -4.23 -17.84 18.13
CA GLN A 150 -3.04 -18.56 18.54
C GLN A 150 -3.10 -20.05 18.18
N GLU A 151 -4.25 -20.70 18.40
CA GLU A 151 -4.46 -22.09 18.01
C GLU A 151 -4.38 -22.26 16.49
N ASP A 152 -5.01 -21.36 15.73
CA ASP A 152 -4.95 -21.34 14.27
C ASP A 152 -3.53 -21.11 13.76
N PHE A 153 -2.77 -20.20 14.36
CA PHE A 153 -1.37 -19.96 13.99
C PHE A 153 -0.52 -21.23 14.14
N VAL A 154 -0.70 -21.97 15.24
CA VAL A 154 -0.03 -23.25 15.46
C VAL A 154 -0.43 -24.28 14.40
N ASN A 155 -1.73 -24.35 14.07
CA ASN A 155 -2.23 -25.28 13.04
C ASN A 155 -1.71 -24.94 11.64
N MET A 156 -1.70 -23.67 11.26
CA MET A 156 -1.19 -23.19 9.98
C MET A 156 0.33 -23.45 9.84
N ARG A 157 1.10 -23.33 10.92
CA ARG A 157 2.52 -23.72 10.95
C ARG A 157 2.71 -25.23 10.78
N LYS A 158 1.90 -26.06 11.46
CA LYS A 158 1.96 -27.53 11.32
C LYS A 158 1.68 -27.96 9.88
N GLN A 159 0.74 -27.29 9.21
CA GLN A 159 0.38 -27.54 7.82
C GLN A 159 1.37 -26.94 6.79
N LYS A 160 2.45 -26.28 7.25
CA LYS A 160 3.40 -25.53 6.42
C LYS A 160 2.75 -24.47 5.52
N LEU A 161 1.57 -23.98 5.91
CA LEU A 161 0.88 -22.90 5.21
C LEU A 161 1.51 -21.55 5.52
N LEU A 162 2.07 -21.35 6.72
CA LEU A 162 2.82 -20.14 7.08
C LEU A 162 4.30 -20.44 7.12
N THR A 163 5.07 -19.76 6.27
CA THR A 163 6.53 -20.00 6.16
C THR A 163 7.31 -19.01 7.04
N ASN A 164 6.81 -17.78 7.18
CA ASN A 164 7.48 -16.71 7.91
C ASN A 164 6.57 -16.05 8.96
N LEU A 165 7.16 -15.36 9.94
CA LEU A 165 6.43 -14.55 10.93
C LEU A 165 5.72 -13.37 10.25
N ASP A 166 6.34 -12.80 9.23
CA ASP A 166 5.78 -11.69 8.45
C ASP A 166 4.45 -12.09 7.80
N ASP A 167 4.32 -13.32 7.28
CA ASP A 167 3.05 -13.82 6.71
C ASP A 167 1.90 -13.76 7.73
N PHE A 168 2.19 -14.07 8.98
CA PHE A 168 1.19 -14.01 10.05
C PHE A 168 0.84 -12.56 10.42
N HIS A 169 1.83 -11.67 10.46
CA HIS A 169 1.58 -10.24 10.64
C HIS A 169 0.70 -9.68 9.52
N HIS A 170 0.96 -10.02 8.25
CA HIS A 170 0.13 -9.61 7.13
C HIS A 170 -1.30 -10.13 7.26
N LEU A 171 -1.48 -11.40 7.68
CA LEU A 171 -2.82 -11.98 7.89
C LEU A 171 -3.58 -11.25 9.01
N LEU A 172 -2.91 -10.89 10.11
CA LEU A 172 -3.51 -10.09 11.18
C LEU A 172 -3.94 -8.70 10.69
N VAL A 173 -3.09 -8.04 9.90
CA VAL A 173 -3.41 -6.74 9.31
C VAL A 173 -4.60 -6.87 8.36
N LEU A 174 -4.64 -7.91 7.51
CA LEU A 174 -5.75 -8.17 6.61
C LEU A 174 -7.07 -8.39 7.36
N ALA A 175 -7.05 -9.18 8.44
CA ALA A 175 -8.23 -9.42 9.26
C ALA A 175 -8.75 -8.14 9.93
N ARG A 176 -7.85 -7.24 10.36
CA ARG A 176 -8.24 -5.92 10.88
C ARG A 176 -8.83 -5.03 9.80
N LEU A 177 -8.22 -4.99 8.62
CA LEU A 177 -8.74 -4.24 7.47
C LEU A 177 -10.11 -4.75 7.03
N GLU A 178 -10.34 -6.06 7.11
CA GLU A 178 -11.62 -6.67 6.79
C GLU A 178 -12.68 -6.23 7.81
N ALA A 179 -12.43 -6.29 9.13
CA ALA A 179 -13.36 -5.77 10.14
C ALA A 179 -13.68 -4.27 9.94
N LEU A 180 -12.65 -3.47 9.69
CA LEU A 180 -12.80 -2.04 9.42
C LEU A 180 -13.58 -1.75 8.13
N SER A 181 -13.50 -2.63 7.13
CA SER A 181 -14.30 -2.52 5.90
C SER A 181 -15.80 -2.72 6.12
N TYR A 182 -16.20 -3.30 7.26
CA TYR A 182 -17.60 -3.34 7.73
C TYR A 182 -17.94 -2.18 8.67
N GLY A 183 -16.96 -1.33 9.02
CA GLY A 183 -17.10 -0.28 10.02
C GLY A 183 -17.08 -0.79 11.46
N GLU A 184 -16.60 -2.02 11.68
CA GLU A 184 -16.46 -2.61 13.01
C GLU A 184 -15.05 -2.38 13.56
N ASN A 185 -14.96 -2.00 14.83
CA ASN A 185 -13.68 -1.77 15.53
C ASN A 185 -13.23 -2.98 16.35
N VAL A 186 -13.93 -4.12 16.26
CA VAL A 186 -13.63 -5.34 17.01
C VAL A 186 -13.45 -6.47 16.01
N LEU A 187 -12.32 -7.16 16.12
CA LEU A 187 -12.06 -8.34 15.29
C LEU A 187 -12.91 -9.52 15.77
N THR A 188 -13.77 -10.06 14.91
CA THR A 188 -14.59 -11.25 15.20
C THR A 188 -13.99 -12.50 14.55
N GLU A 189 -14.47 -13.69 14.94
CA GLU A 189 -14.03 -14.95 14.34
C GLU A 189 -14.41 -15.04 12.84
N ASN A 190 -15.55 -14.45 12.46
CA ASN A 190 -15.98 -14.42 11.07
C ASN A 190 -14.99 -13.62 10.21
N HIS A 191 -14.59 -12.45 10.68
CA HIS A 191 -13.59 -11.59 10.03
C HIS A 191 -12.24 -12.30 9.84
N TRP A 192 -11.80 -13.02 10.87
CA TRP A 192 -10.59 -13.84 10.81
C TRP A 192 -10.71 -14.97 9.76
N ASN A 193 -11.85 -15.66 9.71
CA ASN A 193 -12.08 -16.73 8.75
C ASN A 193 -12.15 -16.20 7.30
N GLN A 194 -12.75 -15.03 7.07
CA GLN A 194 -12.75 -14.36 5.76
C GLN A 194 -11.33 -13.99 5.32
N ALA A 195 -10.54 -13.38 6.21
CA ALA A 195 -9.14 -13.04 5.92
C ALA A 195 -8.30 -14.28 5.56
N LYS A 196 -8.49 -15.40 6.27
CA LYS A 196 -7.86 -16.69 5.91
C LYS A 196 -8.26 -17.16 4.52
N SER A 197 -9.54 -17.06 4.17
CA SER A 197 -10.04 -17.42 2.84
C SER A 197 -9.37 -16.59 1.75
N LEU A 198 -9.31 -15.27 1.94
CA LEU A 198 -8.68 -14.34 0.99
C LEU A 198 -7.18 -14.66 0.81
N GLU A 199 -6.47 -14.89 1.91
CA GLU A 199 -5.04 -15.23 1.89
C GLU A 199 -4.79 -16.61 1.24
N PHE A 200 -5.71 -17.56 1.43
CA PHE A 200 -5.65 -18.85 0.76
C PHE A 200 -5.84 -18.70 -0.75
N THR A 201 -6.86 -17.97 -1.21
CA THR A 201 -7.10 -17.68 -2.63
C THR A 201 -5.93 -16.94 -3.27
N ARG A 202 -5.30 -16.01 -2.56
CA ARG A 202 -4.12 -15.28 -3.05
C ARG A 202 -2.92 -16.18 -3.34
N ARG A 203 -2.75 -17.24 -2.55
CA ARG A 203 -1.61 -18.17 -2.64
C ARG A 203 -1.79 -19.26 -3.70
N GLN A 204 -3.02 -19.49 -4.15
CA GLN A 204 -3.29 -20.37 -5.30
C GLN A 204 -2.73 -19.76 -6.58
#